data_AF-A0A959FAT2-F1
#
_entry.id   AF-A0A959FAT2-F1
#
_cell.length_a   1.000
_cell.length_b   1.000
_cell.length_c   1.000
_cell.angle_alpha   90.00
_cell.angle_beta   90.00
_cell.angle_gamma   90.00
#
_symmetry.space_group_name_H-M   'P 1'
#
loop_
_entity.id
_entity.type
_entity.pdbx_description
1 polymer ?
#
loop_
_entity_poly.entity_id
_entity_poly.type
_entity_poly.pdbx_seq_one_letter_code
_entity_poly.pdbx_strand_id
1 'polypeptide(L)'
;MYPNFRFRQWLILVATFTFARCWSGSSDYVHDYYPLVYKGDLAFFEKNYQESYELLKKAVESKRPPNFEPYRELEKLANVCAILDRPEEAIWYIGQLVDRGYELSVFRNDKSYAPVWQLPQWKELEADFAARRANYLKGVNQEVRAAVVEMNRNDQMYRNRPDRQSFRRQQMELDAQNLAHLQEIFDKYGYPNYDLIGDPSVDEYTAADLSIEPILMRSPDSLRQHYFIPKLQAYVEQGACPPRMLGMLIDHYHLQHDGYQLYATMLGPKGLLGKLEQPKRVEERRREIGMPTVRQEISRDSAVNVYLMMQ
;
A
#
# COMPACT_ATOMS: atom_id res chain seq x y z
N MET A 1 -8.56 69.79 -39.45
CA MET A 1 -7.61 69.03 -40.28
C MET A 1 -6.99 67.96 -39.39
N TYR A 2 -7.10 66.69 -39.81
CA TYR A 2 -6.82 65.44 -39.08
C TYR A 2 -5.71 65.46 -38.01
N PRO A 3 -5.92 64.85 -36.82
CA PRO A 3 -4.81 64.36 -36.02
C PRO A 3 -4.34 63.00 -36.55
N ASN A 4 -3.08 62.93 -36.94
CA ASN A 4 -2.40 61.73 -37.39
C ASN A 4 -2.25 60.72 -36.24
N PHE A 5 -2.84 59.54 -36.44
CA PHE A 5 -2.58 58.31 -35.72
C PHE A 5 -1.09 57.94 -35.81
N ARG A 6 -0.41 57.84 -34.67
CA ARG A 6 0.82 57.03 -34.53
C ARG A 6 0.64 56.06 -33.37
N PHE A 7 0.14 54.87 -33.71
CA PHE A 7 0.09 53.70 -32.85
C PHE A 7 1.54 53.24 -32.59
N ARG A 8 2.09 53.51 -31.40
CA ARG A 8 3.30 52.83 -30.90
C ARG A 8 2.82 51.61 -30.11
N GLN A 9 2.83 50.45 -30.76
CA GLN A 9 2.69 49.16 -30.07
C GLN A 9 3.97 48.91 -29.26
N TRP A 10 3.88 48.98 -27.94
CA TRP A 10 4.88 48.41 -27.04
C TRP A 10 4.49 46.95 -26.82
N LEU A 11 5.17 46.04 -27.51
CA LEU A 11 5.17 44.61 -27.18
C LEU A 11 6.03 44.43 -25.93
N ILE A 12 5.38 44.38 -24.76
CA ILE A 12 6.01 43.93 -23.52
C ILE A 12 5.93 42.40 -23.53
N LEU A 13 7.02 41.76 -23.96
CA LEU A 13 7.26 40.34 -23.76
C LEU A 13 7.57 40.12 -22.28
N VAL A 14 6.53 39.81 -21.49
CA VAL A 14 6.71 39.28 -20.14
C VAL A 14 7.16 37.83 -20.29
N ALA A 15 8.47 37.62 -20.29
CA ALA A 15 9.06 36.30 -20.16
C ALA A 15 8.81 35.81 -18.73
N THR A 16 7.70 35.09 -18.52
CA THR A 16 7.50 34.30 -17.31
C THR A 16 8.50 33.15 -17.33
N PHE A 17 9.67 33.36 -16.72
CA PHE A 17 10.55 32.27 -16.31
C PHE A 17 9.84 31.48 -15.22
N THR A 18 8.98 30.55 -15.62
CA THR A 18 8.60 29.43 -14.75
C THR A 18 9.89 28.66 -14.48
N PHE A 19 10.42 28.80 -13.26
CA PHE A 19 11.34 27.83 -12.70
C PHE A 19 10.57 26.51 -12.56
N ALA A 20 10.41 25.79 -13.67
CA ALA A 20 10.23 24.35 -13.64
C ALA A 20 11.53 23.81 -13.07
N ARG A 21 11.53 23.56 -11.76
CA ARG A 21 12.59 22.79 -11.11
C ARG A 21 12.51 21.40 -11.75
N CYS A 22 13.30 21.18 -12.80
CA CYS A 22 13.57 19.84 -13.30
C CYS A 22 14.21 19.07 -12.15
N TRP A 23 13.38 18.28 -11.45
CA TRP A 23 13.85 17.22 -10.57
C TRP A 23 14.48 16.14 -11.44
N SER A 24 15.74 16.33 -11.80
CA SER A 24 16.58 15.28 -12.36
C SER A 24 17.13 14.44 -11.21
N GLY A 25 16.34 13.46 -10.79
CA GLY A 25 16.64 12.45 -9.79
C GLY A 25 15.36 11.65 -9.55
N SER A 26 15.31 10.41 -10.04
CA SER A 26 14.18 9.50 -9.95
C SER A 26 13.92 9.07 -8.50
N SER A 27 13.42 9.97 -7.66
CA SER A 27 12.98 9.62 -6.30
C SER A 27 11.64 8.90 -6.38
N ASP A 28 11.68 7.58 -6.40
CA ASP A 28 10.52 6.71 -6.27
C ASP A 28 10.45 6.12 -4.86
N TYR A 29 9.31 5.51 -4.51
CA TYR A 29 9.17 4.85 -3.21
C TYR A 29 10.13 3.66 -3.04
N VAL A 30 10.58 3.08 -4.16
CA VAL A 30 11.44 1.88 -4.20
C VAL A 30 12.80 2.14 -3.55
N HIS A 31 13.43 3.28 -3.85
CA HIS A 31 14.78 3.55 -3.38
C HIS A 31 14.84 4.42 -2.12
N ASP A 32 13.90 5.35 -1.95
CA ASP A 32 13.99 6.37 -0.89
C ASP A 32 13.07 6.12 0.30
N TYR A 33 12.06 5.27 0.15
CA TYR A 33 11.01 5.09 1.15
C TYR A 33 10.99 3.67 1.75
N TYR A 34 10.71 2.65 0.93
CA TYR A 34 10.53 1.28 1.43
C TYR A 34 11.74 0.74 2.20
N PRO A 35 13.01 0.99 1.79
CA PRO A 35 14.16 0.51 2.56
C PRO A 35 14.23 1.08 3.98
N LEU A 36 13.74 2.31 4.20
CA LEU A 36 13.66 2.92 5.53
C LEU A 36 12.55 2.26 6.35
N VAL A 37 11.37 2.06 5.74
CA VAL A 37 10.24 1.39 6.40
C VAL A 37 10.61 -0.01 6.86
N TYR A 38 11.26 -0.80 6.02
CA TYR A 38 11.62 -2.18 6.37
C TYR A 38 12.64 -2.27 7.50
N LYS A 39 13.60 -1.36 7.55
CA LYS A 39 14.57 -1.30 8.65
C LYS A 39 13.90 -0.80 9.93
N GLY A 40 13.06 0.23 9.83
CA GLY A 40 12.33 0.78 10.99
C GLY A 40 11.33 -0.20 11.59
N ASP A 41 10.66 -1.00 10.75
CA ASP A 41 9.77 -2.09 11.16
C ASP A 41 10.54 -3.21 11.89
N LEU A 42 11.71 -3.62 11.38
CA LEU A 42 12.53 -4.61 12.07
C LEU A 42 13.03 -4.09 13.43
N ALA A 43 13.56 -2.86 13.47
CA ALA A 43 14.00 -2.21 14.71
C ALA A 43 12.89 -2.11 15.75
N PHE A 44 11.64 -1.89 15.32
CA PHE A 44 10.47 -1.89 16.20
C PHE A 44 10.31 -3.24 16.92
N PHE A 45 10.29 -4.35 16.18
CA PHE A 45 10.10 -5.68 16.76
C PHE A 45 11.32 -6.14 17.57
N GLU A 46 12.51 -5.64 17.26
CA GLU A 46 13.73 -5.81 18.07
C GLU A 46 13.77 -4.90 19.31
N LYS A 47 12.73 -4.09 19.53
CA LYS A 47 12.59 -3.12 20.63
C LYS A 47 13.66 -2.02 20.63
N ASN A 48 14.32 -1.80 19.50
CA ASN A 48 15.17 -0.64 19.27
C ASN A 48 14.29 0.56 18.85
N TYR A 49 13.48 1.05 19.79
CA TYR A 49 12.44 2.04 19.49
C TYR A 49 12.99 3.37 18.99
N GLN A 50 14.18 3.79 19.46
CA GLN A 50 14.82 5.02 18.99
C GLN A 50 15.25 4.90 17.51
N GLU A 51 15.89 3.80 17.13
CA GLU A 51 16.24 3.56 15.73
C GLU A 51 14.99 3.41 14.85
N SER A 52 13.96 2.72 15.34
CA SER A 52 12.67 2.60 14.65
C SER A 52 12.06 3.98 14.38
N TYR A 53 12.00 4.84 15.40
CA TYR A 53 11.52 6.22 15.28
C TYR A 53 12.31 7.00 14.22
N GLU A 54 13.64 7.00 14.28
CA GLU A 54 14.48 7.77 13.35
C GLU A 54 14.30 7.32 11.90
N LEU A 55 14.26 6.01 11.65
CA LEU A 55 14.09 5.44 10.32
C LEU A 55 12.71 5.70 9.75
N LEU A 56 11.65 5.46 10.54
CA LEU A 56 10.28 5.66 10.09
C LEU A 56 9.96 7.15 9.92
N LYS A 57 10.45 8.01 10.83
CA LYS A 57 10.28 9.46 10.70
C LYS A 57 10.93 9.98 9.43
N LYS A 58 12.15 9.54 9.14
CA LYS A 58 12.84 9.88 7.89
C LYS A 58 12.05 9.42 6.65
N ALA A 59 11.39 8.26 6.71
CA ALA A 59 10.56 7.77 5.62
C ALA A 59 9.34 8.68 5.39
N VAL A 60 8.57 8.98 6.44
CA VAL A 60 7.34 9.78 6.31
C VAL A 60 7.60 11.27 6.03
N GLU A 61 8.80 11.77 6.34
CA GLU A 61 9.27 13.09 5.93
C GLU A 61 9.70 13.14 4.47
N SER A 62 10.12 12.01 3.88
CA SER A 62 10.55 11.95 2.48
C SER A 62 9.39 11.79 1.50
N LYS A 63 8.36 11.01 1.87
CA LYS A 63 7.18 10.75 1.03
C LYS A 63 5.94 10.56 1.90
N ARG A 64 4.75 10.75 1.31
CA ARG A 64 3.48 10.44 1.99
C ARG A 64 3.42 8.95 2.32
N PRO A 65 3.12 8.55 3.56
CA PRO A 65 3.07 7.14 3.92
C PRO A 65 1.87 6.43 3.28
N PRO A 66 2.09 5.33 2.54
CA PRO A 66 1.02 4.45 2.09
C PRO A 66 0.47 3.59 3.23
N ASN A 67 1.26 3.34 4.29
CA ASN A 67 0.84 2.60 5.48
C ASN A 67 0.35 1.18 5.17
N PHE A 68 1.02 0.48 4.25
CA PHE A 68 0.63 -0.87 3.82
C PHE A 68 0.81 -1.92 4.91
N GLU A 69 -0.06 -2.94 4.89
CA GLU A 69 0.19 -4.19 5.59
C GLU A 69 1.45 -4.89 5.08
N PRO A 70 2.23 -5.55 5.93
CA PRO A 70 2.11 -5.62 7.41
C PRO A 70 2.95 -4.54 8.13
N TYR A 71 3.41 -3.51 7.42
CA TYR A 71 4.40 -2.54 7.92
C TYR A 71 3.79 -1.39 8.70
N ARG A 72 2.61 -0.87 8.31
CA ARG A 72 1.81 0.07 9.11
C ARG A 72 2.65 1.15 9.81
N GLU A 73 3.51 1.83 9.06
CA GLU A 73 4.53 2.72 9.62
C GLU A 73 3.98 3.86 10.48
N LEU A 74 2.77 4.35 10.21
CA LEU A 74 2.11 5.37 11.02
C LEU A 74 1.68 4.84 12.39
N GLU A 75 1.18 3.60 12.45
CA GLU A 75 0.84 2.94 13.73
C GLU A 75 2.09 2.74 14.58
N LYS A 76 3.18 2.29 13.94
CA LYS A 76 4.47 2.13 14.61
C LYS A 76 5.01 3.48 15.10
N LEU A 77 4.94 4.53 14.28
CA LEU A 77 5.36 5.88 14.68
C LEU A 77 4.56 6.41 15.87
N ALA A 78 3.24 6.26 15.86
CA ALA A 78 2.41 6.62 17.01
C ALA A 78 2.87 5.87 18.28
N ASN A 79 3.06 4.55 18.17
CA ASN A 79 3.44 3.70 19.30
C ASN A 79 4.84 4.02 19.85
N VAL A 80 5.86 4.12 18.98
CA VAL A 80 7.23 4.44 19.43
C VAL A 80 7.33 5.84 20.00
N CYS A 81 6.58 6.82 19.49
CA CYS A 81 6.53 8.15 20.10
C CYS A 81 5.97 8.09 21.52
N ALA A 82 4.91 7.30 21.74
CA ALA A 82 4.35 7.12 23.08
C ALA A 82 5.35 6.42 24.04
N ILE A 83 6.07 5.41 23.56
CA ILE A 83 7.10 4.69 24.35
C ILE A 83 8.29 5.60 24.69
N LEU A 84 8.71 6.47 23.77
CA LEU A 84 9.86 7.36 23.90
C LEU A 84 9.53 8.68 24.62
N ASP A 85 8.39 8.76 25.30
CA ASP A 85 7.93 9.95 26.03
C ASP A 85 7.78 11.20 25.13
N ARG A 86 7.20 10.99 23.94
CA ARG A 86 6.89 12.02 22.93
C ARG A 86 5.39 12.07 22.61
N PRO A 87 4.52 12.33 23.61
CA PRO A 87 3.08 12.20 23.43
C PRO A 87 2.50 13.19 22.40
N GLU A 88 3.11 14.36 22.20
CA GLU A 88 2.69 15.35 21.20
C GLU A 88 2.93 14.86 19.75
N GLU A 89 4.02 14.14 19.51
CA GLU A 89 4.26 13.50 18.22
C GLU A 89 3.32 12.30 18.03
N ALA A 90 3.10 11.52 19.09
CA ALA A 90 2.18 10.39 19.05
C ALA A 90 0.76 10.81 18.67
N ILE A 91 0.19 11.85 19.29
CA ILE A 91 -1.16 12.34 18.95
C ILE A 91 -1.25 12.83 17.51
N TRP A 92 -0.18 13.41 16.96
CA TRP A 92 -0.14 13.83 15.57
C TRP A 92 -0.28 12.64 14.61
N TYR A 93 0.46 11.55 14.84
CA TYR A 93 0.35 10.33 14.06
C TYR A 93 -1.01 9.62 14.24
N ILE A 94 -1.56 9.61 15.46
CA ILE A 94 -2.91 9.11 15.73
C ILE A 94 -3.96 9.90 14.92
N GLY A 95 -3.83 11.23 14.87
CA GLY A 95 -4.71 12.06 14.03
C GLY A 95 -4.67 11.67 12.56
N GLN A 96 -3.47 11.41 12.02
CA GLN A 96 -3.32 10.94 10.63
C GLN A 96 -3.94 9.56 10.37
N LEU A 97 -3.93 8.67 11.36
CA LEU A 97 -4.56 7.36 11.28
C LEU A 97 -6.09 7.50 11.34
N VAL A 98 -6.62 8.37 12.21
CA VAL A 98 -8.06 8.69 12.27
C VAL A 98 -8.56 9.26 10.94
N ASP A 99 -7.80 10.15 10.32
CA ASP A 99 -8.13 10.71 9.00
C ASP A 99 -8.08 9.64 7.87
N ARG A 100 -7.45 8.50 8.13
CA ARG A 100 -7.43 7.30 7.27
C ARG A 100 -8.43 6.22 7.68
N GLY A 101 -9.34 6.55 8.61
CA GLY A 101 -10.43 5.67 9.01
C GLY A 101 -10.21 4.85 10.27
N TYR A 102 -9.07 5.00 10.96
CA TYR A 102 -8.87 4.26 12.21
C TYR A 102 -9.85 4.73 13.30
N GLU A 103 -10.43 3.76 14.01
CA GLU A 103 -11.31 4.03 15.14
C GLU A 103 -10.51 4.50 16.36
N LEU A 104 -11.03 5.47 17.11
CA LEU A 104 -10.37 5.95 18.34
C LEU A 104 -10.22 4.86 19.40
N SER A 105 -11.11 3.86 19.39
CA SER A 105 -11.06 2.72 20.33
C SER A 105 -9.77 1.92 20.21
N VAL A 106 -9.14 1.87 19.03
CA VAL A 106 -7.85 1.20 18.80
C VAL A 106 -6.77 1.80 19.71
N PHE A 107 -6.75 3.12 19.87
CA PHE A 107 -5.75 3.82 20.68
C PHE A 107 -6.13 3.92 22.15
N ARG A 108 -7.43 3.93 22.49
CA ARG A 108 -7.90 3.94 23.89
C ARG A 108 -7.62 2.63 24.63
N ASN A 109 -7.61 1.53 23.90
CA ASN A 109 -7.45 0.20 24.51
C ASN A 109 -5.98 -0.17 24.76
N ASP A 110 -5.04 0.55 24.15
CA ASP A 110 -3.61 0.34 24.33
C ASP A 110 -3.02 1.31 25.36
N LYS A 111 -2.66 0.77 26.53
CA LYS A 111 -2.14 1.53 27.67
C LYS A 111 -0.82 2.25 27.38
N SER A 112 -0.09 1.89 26.32
CA SER A 112 1.10 2.64 25.91
C SER A 112 0.76 4.11 25.57
N TYR A 113 -0.48 4.40 25.19
CA TYR A 113 -0.96 5.76 24.90
C TYR A 113 -1.49 6.51 26.13
N ALA A 114 -1.35 5.98 27.36
CA ALA A 114 -1.85 6.66 28.56
C ALA A 114 -1.36 8.12 28.72
N PRO A 115 -0.10 8.47 28.43
CA PRO A 115 0.36 9.86 28.44
C PRO A 115 -0.34 10.73 27.38
N VAL A 116 -0.66 10.15 26.22
CA VAL A 116 -1.34 10.85 25.11
C VAL A 116 -2.76 11.25 25.50
N TRP A 117 -3.49 10.42 26.22
CA TRP A 117 -4.87 10.70 26.64
C TRP A 117 -5.00 11.91 27.58
N GLN A 118 -3.90 12.30 28.23
CA GLN A 118 -3.88 13.47 29.12
C GLN A 118 -3.72 14.79 28.36
N LEU A 119 -3.34 14.74 27.07
CA LEU A 119 -3.12 15.93 26.27
C LEU A 119 -4.44 16.65 25.94
N PRO A 120 -4.46 18.01 25.91
CA PRO A 120 -5.60 18.77 25.38
C PRO A 120 -5.98 18.34 23.95
N GLN A 121 -4.99 18.06 23.10
CA GLN A 121 -5.15 17.63 21.72
C GLN A 121 -5.92 16.30 21.60
N TRP A 122 -5.83 15.43 22.61
CA TRP A 122 -6.62 14.21 22.65
C TRP A 122 -8.11 14.51 22.80
N LYS A 123 -8.47 15.45 23.69
CA LYS A 123 -9.87 15.89 23.87
C LYS A 123 -10.42 16.57 22.62
N GLU A 124 -9.59 17.35 21.92
CA GLU A 124 -9.95 17.95 20.63
C GLU A 124 -10.21 16.87 19.58
N LEU A 125 -9.32 15.88 19.48
CA LEU A 125 -9.49 14.76 18.55
C LEU A 125 -10.77 13.96 18.84
N GLU A 126 -11.10 13.73 20.12
CA GLU A 126 -12.36 13.08 20.53
C GLU A 126 -13.59 13.88 20.11
N ALA A 127 -13.56 15.20 20.31
CA ALA A 127 -14.66 16.08 19.92
C ALA A 127 -14.86 16.11 18.40
N ASP A 128 -13.77 16.11 17.63
CA ASP A 128 -13.79 16.19 16.17
C ASP A 128 -13.96 14.83 15.48
N PHE A 129 -13.84 13.71 16.21
CA PHE A 129 -13.78 12.37 15.64
C PHE A 129 -14.94 12.05 14.69
N ALA A 130 -16.18 12.35 15.11
CA ALA A 130 -17.36 12.09 14.30
C ALA A 130 -17.31 12.84 12.96
N ALA A 131 -16.82 14.09 12.96
CA ALA A 131 -16.68 14.89 11.74
C ALA A 131 -15.56 14.36 10.84
N ARG A 132 -14.41 13.98 11.42
CA ARG A 132 -13.29 13.36 10.70
C ARG A 132 -13.69 12.03 10.06
N ARG A 133 -14.39 11.17 10.81
CA ARG A 133 -14.94 9.90 10.31
C ARG A 133 -15.93 10.13 9.17
N ALA A 134 -16.84 11.09 9.30
CA ALA A 134 -17.76 11.45 8.23
C ALA A 134 -17.04 11.97 6.97
N ASN A 135 -15.95 12.72 7.12
CA ASN A 135 -15.13 13.19 6.00
C ASN A 135 -14.36 12.04 5.33
N TYR A 136 -13.77 11.14 6.11
CA TYR A 136 -13.13 9.93 5.60
C TYR A 136 -14.11 9.09 4.77
N LEU A 137 -15.30 8.80 5.31
CA LEU A 137 -16.32 8.00 4.63
C LEU A 137 -16.82 8.62 3.31
N LYS A 138 -16.82 9.95 3.20
CA LYS A 138 -17.13 10.65 1.93
C LYS A 138 -16.05 10.48 0.87
N GLY A 139 -14.79 10.26 1.28
CA GLY A 139 -13.67 10.03 0.38
C GLY A 139 -13.62 8.60 -0.19
N VAL A 140 -14.29 7.65 0.48
CA VAL A 140 -14.33 6.26 0.04
C VAL A 140 -15.17 6.10 -1.22
N ASN A 141 -14.57 5.55 -2.27
CA ASN A 141 -15.28 5.20 -3.49
C ASN A 141 -16.07 3.89 -3.30
N GLN A 142 -17.32 4.03 -2.88
CA GLN A 142 -18.22 2.90 -2.59
C GLN A 142 -18.52 2.04 -3.83
N GLU A 143 -18.52 2.64 -5.03
CA GLU A 143 -18.72 1.90 -6.29
C GLU A 143 -17.55 0.94 -6.54
N VAL A 144 -16.32 1.44 -6.49
CA VAL A 144 -15.12 0.62 -6.69
C VAL A 144 -14.97 -0.40 -5.56
N ARG A 145 -15.24 -0.01 -4.31
CA ARG A 145 -15.22 -0.93 -3.16
C ARG A 145 -16.18 -2.10 -3.37
N ALA A 146 -17.43 -1.83 -3.71
CA ALA A 146 -18.43 -2.86 -3.96
C ALA A 146 -18.05 -3.75 -5.16
N ALA A 147 -17.47 -3.16 -6.22
CA ALA A 147 -16.99 -3.92 -7.37
C ALA A 147 -15.87 -4.90 -6.99
N VAL A 148 -14.90 -4.48 -6.17
CA VAL A 148 -13.82 -5.37 -5.69
C VAL A 148 -14.37 -6.55 -4.88
N VAL A 149 -15.29 -6.27 -3.96
CA VAL A 149 -15.95 -7.31 -3.16
C VAL A 149 -16.71 -8.31 -4.05
N GLU A 150 -17.46 -7.80 -5.02
CA GLU A 150 -18.22 -8.66 -5.93
C GLU A 150 -17.29 -9.50 -6.82
N MET A 151 -16.18 -8.94 -7.29
CA MET A 151 -15.17 -9.71 -8.02
C MET A 151 -14.64 -10.88 -7.18
N ASN A 152 -14.35 -10.66 -5.89
CA ASN A 152 -13.90 -11.73 -4.99
C ASN A 152 -14.97 -12.80 -4.76
N ARG A 153 -16.24 -12.40 -4.60
CA ARG A 153 -17.37 -13.36 -4.53
C ARG A 153 -17.47 -14.20 -5.80
N ASN A 154 -17.35 -13.57 -6.97
CA ASN A 154 -17.37 -14.24 -8.27
C ASN A 154 -16.18 -15.19 -8.48
N ASP A 155 -14.97 -14.83 -7.99
CA ASP A 155 -13.83 -15.74 -8.01
C ASP A 155 -14.10 -16.98 -7.13
N GLN A 156 -14.75 -16.85 -5.98
CA GLN A 156 -14.99 -18.01 -5.12
C GLN A 156 -16.26 -18.82 -5.43
N MET A 157 -17.14 -18.31 -6.31
CA MET A 157 -18.49 -18.83 -6.54
C MET A 157 -18.57 -20.34 -6.82
N TYR A 158 -17.76 -20.85 -7.76
CA TYR A 158 -17.77 -22.28 -8.10
C TYR A 158 -16.56 -23.06 -7.57
N ARG A 159 -15.49 -22.38 -7.13
CA ARG A 159 -14.21 -23.00 -6.79
C ARG A 159 -14.27 -23.93 -5.58
N ASN A 160 -15.10 -23.59 -4.59
CA ASN A 160 -15.26 -24.34 -3.34
C ASN A 160 -16.37 -25.41 -3.41
N ARG A 161 -16.99 -25.59 -4.58
CA ARG A 161 -18.05 -26.58 -4.74
C ARG A 161 -17.50 -27.99 -4.98
N PRO A 162 -18.18 -29.05 -4.50
CA PRO A 162 -17.81 -30.43 -4.82
C PRO A 162 -17.86 -30.75 -6.32
N ASP A 163 -18.80 -30.13 -7.04
CA ASP A 163 -19.08 -30.34 -8.47
C ASP A 163 -18.41 -29.28 -9.37
N ARG A 164 -17.37 -28.58 -8.88
CA ARG A 164 -16.72 -27.45 -9.57
C ARG A 164 -16.33 -27.70 -11.03
N GLN A 165 -16.00 -28.95 -11.40
CA GLN A 165 -15.63 -29.27 -12.77
C GLN A 165 -16.79 -29.07 -13.76
N SER A 166 -18.04 -29.27 -13.32
CA SER A 166 -19.24 -29.01 -14.11
C SER A 166 -19.47 -27.52 -14.39
N PHE A 167 -18.82 -26.64 -13.62
CA PHE A 167 -18.94 -25.19 -13.72
C PHE A 167 -17.69 -24.53 -14.30
N ARG A 168 -16.74 -25.30 -14.84
CA ARG A 168 -15.45 -24.77 -15.31
C ARG A 168 -15.62 -23.63 -16.33
N ARG A 169 -16.55 -23.78 -17.28
CA ARG A 169 -16.81 -22.75 -18.31
C ARG A 169 -17.37 -21.48 -17.68
N GLN A 170 -18.37 -21.61 -16.82
CA GLN A 170 -18.98 -20.50 -16.10
C GLN A 170 -17.95 -19.77 -15.24
N GLN A 171 -17.04 -20.52 -14.59
CA GLN A 171 -15.98 -19.90 -13.80
C GLN A 171 -15.00 -19.11 -14.68
N MET A 172 -14.63 -19.62 -15.85
CA MET A 172 -13.78 -18.90 -16.80
C MET A 172 -14.44 -17.62 -17.32
N GLU A 173 -15.76 -17.64 -17.54
CA GLU A 173 -16.54 -16.46 -17.93
C GLU A 173 -16.52 -15.39 -16.82
N LEU A 174 -16.73 -15.79 -15.56
CA LEU A 174 -16.64 -14.90 -14.40
C LEU A 174 -15.22 -14.32 -14.24
N ASP A 175 -14.19 -15.14 -14.38
CA ASP A 175 -12.80 -14.69 -14.30
C ASP A 175 -12.50 -13.64 -15.37
N ALA A 176 -13.00 -13.83 -16.60
CA ALA A 176 -12.84 -12.87 -17.69
C ALA A 176 -13.59 -11.55 -17.42
N GLN A 177 -14.82 -11.61 -16.89
CA GLN A 177 -15.60 -10.43 -16.52
C GLN A 177 -14.91 -9.62 -15.40
N ASN A 178 -14.46 -10.31 -14.35
CA ASN A 178 -13.73 -9.68 -13.25
C ASN A 178 -12.44 -8.99 -13.75
N LEU A 179 -11.69 -9.63 -14.66
CA LEU A 179 -10.50 -9.01 -15.23
C LEU A 179 -10.81 -7.76 -16.03
N ALA A 180 -11.87 -7.78 -16.85
CA ALA A 180 -12.30 -6.60 -17.61
C ALA A 180 -12.69 -5.45 -16.66
N HIS A 181 -13.47 -5.72 -15.61
CA HIS A 181 -13.82 -4.73 -14.61
C HIS A 181 -12.59 -4.19 -13.86
N LEU A 182 -11.63 -5.05 -13.53
CA LEU A 182 -10.38 -4.62 -12.89
C LEU A 182 -9.55 -3.70 -13.81
N GLN A 183 -9.51 -3.97 -15.11
CA GLN A 183 -8.87 -3.08 -16.08
C GLN A 183 -9.56 -1.70 -16.11
N GLU A 184 -10.90 -1.67 -16.13
CA GLU A 184 -11.65 -0.40 -16.07
C GLU A 184 -11.35 0.38 -14.79
N ILE A 185 -11.25 -0.30 -13.64
CA ILE A 185 -10.84 0.32 -12.38
C ILE A 185 -9.42 0.89 -12.50
N PHE A 186 -8.47 0.11 -13.05
CA PHE A 186 -7.08 0.55 -13.24
C PHE A 186 -6.96 1.72 -14.22
N ASP A 187 -7.78 1.79 -15.25
CA ASP A 187 -7.76 2.86 -16.24
C ASP A 187 -8.42 4.15 -15.72
N LYS A 188 -9.48 4.02 -14.93
CA LYS A 188 -10.27 5.16 -14.44
C LYS A 188 -9.79 5.72 -13.11
N TYR A 189 -9.41 4.86 -12.17
CA TYR A 189 -9.17 5.21 -10.78
C TYR A 189 -7.75 4.87 -10.29
N GLY A 190 -7.03 4.02 -11.01
CA GLY A 190 -5.71 3.53 -10.61
C GLY A 190 -5.79 2.26 -9.75
N TYR A 191 -4.77 2.01 -8.93
CA TYR A 191 -4.75 0.85 -8.03
C TYR A 191 -5.76 1.04 -6.88
N PRO A 192 -6.67 0.08 -6.63
CA PRO A 192 -7.69 0.18 -5.58
C PRO A 192 -7.10 -0.09 -4.18
N ASN A 193 -6.28 0.83 -3.68
CA ASN A 193 -5.77 0.82 -2.31
C ASN A 193 -6.79 1.38 -1.31
N TYR A 194 -6.47 1.32 -0.01
CA TYR A 194 -7.36 1.82 1.05
C TYR A 194 -7.58 3.34 1.02
N ASP A 195 -6.74 4.14 0.36
CA ASP A 195 -7.05 5.55 0.13
C ASP A 195 -8.24 5.72 -0.84
N LEU A 196 -8.42 4.79 -1.80
CA LEU A 196 -9.53 4.81 -2.75
C LEU A 196 -10.77 4.07 -2.22
N ILE A 197 -10.59 2.81 -1.80
CA ILE A 197 -11.70 1.91 -1.47
C ILE A 197 -12.00 1.85 0.02
N GLY A 198 -11.19 2.49 0.87
CA GLY A 198 -11.34 2.47 2.32
C GLY A 198 -10.77 1.21 2.98
N ASP A 199 -10.39 1.37 4.25
CA ASP A 199 -10.00 0.32 5.19
C ASP A 199 -11.17 -0.65 5.52
N PRO A 200 -10.92 -1.91 5.90
CA PRO A 200 -11.91 -2.84 6.43
C PRO A 200 -12.86 -2.27 7.50
N SER A 201 -12.44 -1.30 8.32
CA SER A 201 -13.29 -0.66 9.33
C SER A 201 -14.49 0.11 8.78
N VAL A 202 -14.59 0.34 7.47
CA VAL A 202 -15.73 1.04 6.85
C VAL A 202 -17.03 0.25 7.01
N ASP A 203 -16.96 -1.08 6.98
CA ASP A 203 -18.10 -1.99 6.99
C ASP A 203 -17.68 -3.37 7.54
N GLU A 204 -18.42 -4.43 7.21
CA GLU A 204 -18.16 -5.79 7.71
C GLU A 204 -17.15 -6.57 6.83
N TYR A 205 -16.55 -5.94 5.81
CA TYR A 205 -15.61 -6.62 4.92
C TYR A 205 -14.23 -6.78 5.55
N THR A 206 -13.58 -7.89 5.23
CA THR A 206 -12.20 -8.16 5.63
C THR A 206 -11.19 -7.61 4.62
N ALA A 207 -9.91 -7.54 5.00
CA ALA A 207 -8.84 -7.22 4.05
C ALA A 207 -8.78 -8.19 2.85
N ALA A 208 -9.22 -9.45 3.03
CA ALA A 208 -9.29 -10.42 1.94
C ALA A 208 -10.40 -10.09 0.94
N ASP A 209 -11.56 -9.64 1.42
CA ASP A 209 -12.69 -9.23 0.57
C ASP A 209 -12.35 -8.00 -0.29
N LEU A 210 -11.42 -7.16 0.17
CA LEU A 210 -10.94 -5.96 -0.50
C LEU A 210 -9.66 -6.17 -1.33
N SER A 211 -9.11 -7.39 -1.34
CA SER A 211 -7.89 -7.69 -2.09
C SER A 211 -8.19 -7.98 -3.55
N ILE A 212 -7.38 -7.45 -4.47
CA ILE A 212 -7.46 -7.79 -5.90
C ILE A 212 -6.50 -8.93 -6.30
N GLU A 213 -5.73 -9.46 -5.36
CA GLU A 213 -4.76 -10.54 -5.60
C GLU A 213 -5.38 -11.76 -6.30
N PRO A 214 -6.51 -12.32 -5.83
CA PRO A 214 -7.11 -13.50 -6.47
C PRO A 214 -7.45 -13.24 -7.93
N ILE A 215 -7.96 -12.04 -8.26
CA ILE A 215 -8.34 -11.64 -9.62
C ILE A 215 -7.12 -11.51 -10.51
N LEU A 216 -6.06 -10.83 -10.03
CA LEU A 216 -4.81 -10.69 -10.76
C LEU A 216 -4.18 -12.05 -11.10
N MET A 217 -4.24 -13.02 -10.18
CA MET A 217 -3.74 -14.38 -10.43
C MET A 217 -4.50 -15.11 -11.54
N ARG A 218 -5.72 -14.70 -11.91
CA ARG A 218 -6.50 -15.30 -13.01
C ARG A 218 -6.21 -14.70 -14.39
N SER A 219 -5.41 -13.62 -14.45
CA SER A 219 -5.08 -12.97 -15.71
C SER A 219 -4.43 -13.93 -16.73
N PRO A 220 -4.86 -13.95 -18.00
CA PRO A 220 -4.13 -14.62 -19.07
C PRO A 220 -2.72 -14.03 -19.22
N ASP A 221 -1.74 -14.84 -19.65
CA ASP A 221 -0.33 -14.42 -19.72
C ASP A 221 -0.12 -13.13 -20.53
N SER A 222 -0.77 -13.02 -21.69
CA SER A 222 -0.68 -11.82 -22.52
C SER A 222 -1.14 -10.57 -21.77
N LEU A 223 -2.26 -10.64 -21.04
CA LEU A 223 -2.79 -9.51 -20.29
C LEU A 223 -1.92 -9.23 -19.05
N ARG A 224 -1.45 -10.27 -18.37
CA ARG A 224 -0.55 -10.18 -17.22
C ARG A 224 0.74 -9.43 -17.57
N GLN A 225 1.41 -9.85 -18.64
CA GLN A 225 2.71 -9.31 -19.05
C GLN A 225 2.62 -7.91 -19.65
N HIS A 226 1.63 -7.66 -20.51
CA HIS A 226 1.59 -6.42 -21.30
C HIS A 226 0.76 -5.32 -20.65
N TYR A 227 -0.08 -5.65 -19.66
CA TYR A 227 -0.94 -4.66 -18.98
C TYR A 227 -0.70 -4.63 -17.47
N PHE A 228 -0.94 -5.74 -16.76
CA PHE A 228 -0.93 -5.70 -15.29
C PHE A 228 0.47 -5.50 -14.68
N ILE A 229 1.48 -6.24 -15.11
CA ILE A 229 2.85 -6.11 -14.58
C ILE A 229 3.38 -4.67 -14.77
N PRO A 230 3.32 -4.06 -15.98
CA PRO A 230 3.76 -2.67 -16.17
C PRO A 230 3.00 -1.66 -15.31
N LYS A 231 1.67 -1.81 -15.16
CA LYS A 231 0.88 -0.92 -14.31
C LYS A 231 1.21 -1.07 -12.83
N LEU A 232 1.32 -2.31 -12.34
CA LEU A 232 1.68 -2.57 -10.95
C LEU A 232 3.07 -2.02 -10.63
N GLN A 233 4.03 -2.15 -11.55
CA GLN A 233 5.36 -1.53 -11.40
C GLN A 233 5.25 -0.01 -11.22
N ALA A 234 4.53 0.68 -12.11
CA ALA A 234 4.32 2.12 -11.99
C ALA A 234 3.63 2.50 -10.66
N TYR A 235 2.65 1.71 -10.21
CA TYR A 235 1.97 1.95 -8.94
C TYR A 235 2.86 1.69 -7.72
N VAL A 236 3.79 0.73 -7.79
CA VAL A 236 4.77 0.48 -6.74
C VAL A 236 5.74 1.65 -6.61
N GLU A 237 6.25 2.14 -7.74
CA GLU A 237 7.14 3.31 -7.82
C GLU A 237 6.48 4.57 -7.25
N GLN A 238 5.16 4.69 -7.40
CA GLN A 238 4.33 5.79 -6.90
C GLN A 238 3.82 5.61 -5.46
N GLY A 239 4.09 4.48 -4.81
CA GLY A 239 3.58 4.21 -3.46
C GLY A 239 2.10 3.85 -3.39
N ALA A 240 1.45 3.53 -4.52
CA ALA A 240 0.03 3.19 -4.58
C ALA A 240 -0.23 1.67 -4.44
N CYS A 241 0.74 0.83 -4.82
CA CYS A 241 0.66 -0.63 -4.76
C CYS A 241 1.76 -1.20 -3.85
N PRO A 242 1.47 -2.21 -2.99
CA PRO A 242 2.51 -2.91 -2.25
C PRO A 242 3.48 -3.65 -3.20
N PRO A 243 4.81 -3.53 -3.01
CA PRO A 243 5.82 -4.24 -3.81
C PRO A 243 5.59 -5.75 -3.93
N ARG A 244 5.10 -6.38 -2.86
CA ARG A 244 4.82 -7.82 -2.81
C ARG A 244 3.79 -8.26 -3.86
N MET A 245 2.79 -7.43 -4.17
CA MET A 245 1.77 -7.74 -5.17
C MET A 245 2.39 -7.91 -6.57
N LEU A 246 3.34 -7.03 -6.93
CA LEU A 246 4.08 -7.11 -8.19
C LEU A 246 4.96 -8.37 -8.24
N GLY A 247 5.79 -8.58 -7.20
CA GLY A 247 6.69 -9.73 -7.13
C GLY A 247 5.95 -11.06 -7.21
N MET A 248 4.79 -11.14 -6.55
CA MET A 248 3.90 -12.29 -6.58
C MET A 248 3.29 -12.57 -7.93
N LEU A 249 2.82 -11.54 -8.66
CA LEU A 249 2.27 -11.73 -10.00
C LEU A 249 3.33 -12.24 -10.98
N ILE A 250 4.57 -11.74 -10.85
CA ILE A 250 5.72 -12.19 -11.67
C ILE A 250 6.11 -13.63 -11.31
N ASP A 251 6.26 -13.94 -10.02
CA ASP A 251 6.62 -15.29 -9.56
C ASP A 251 5.54 -16.32 -9.94
N HIS A 252 4.27 -15.96 -9.85
CA HIS A 252 3.17 -16.82 -10.29
C HIS A 252 3.30 -17.17 -11.77
N TYR A 253 3.63 -16.21 -12.64
CA TYR A 253 3.87 -16.46 -14.06
C TYR A 253 5.04 -17.45 -14.26
N HIS A 254 6.22 -17.17 -13.68
CA HIS A 254 7.40 -18.02 -13.87
C HIS A 254 7.23 -19.42 -13.28
N LEU A 255 6.50 -19.58 -12.18
CA LEU A 255 6.23 -20.90 -11.61
C LEU A 255 5.36 -21.76 -12.53
N GLN A 256 4.40 -21.15 -13.22
CA GLN A 256 3.51 -21.87 -14.14
C GLN A 256 4.20 -22.30 -15.43
N HIS A 257 5.16 -21.52 -15.92
CA HIS A 257 5.81 -21.75 -17.22
C HIS A 257 7.19 -22.37 -17.12
N ASP A 258 7.99 -21.93 -16.15
CA ASP A 258 9.42 -22.25 -16.07
C ASP A 258 9.80 -23.11 -14.86
N GLY A 259 8.86 -23.30 -13.93
CA GLY A 259 9.07 -24.08 -12.70
C GLY A 259 10.04 -23.43 -11.71
N TYR A 260 10.22 -22.11 -11.78
CA TYR A 260 11.00 -21.32 -10.83
C TYR A 260 10.30 -20.01 -10.48
N GLN A 261 10.79 -19.33 -9.45
CA GLN A 261 10.39 -17.97 -9.10
C GLN A 261 11.60 -17.03 -9.02
N LEU A 262 11.37 -15.73 -9.16
CA LEU A 262 12.40 -14.68 -9.19
C LEU A 262 12.52 -13.96 -7.84
N TYR A 263 11.40 -13.72 -7.15
CA TYR A 263 11.32 -12.86 -5.97
C TYR A 263 11.04 -13.62 -4.68
N ALA A 264 10.86 -14.94 -4.72
CA ALA A 264 10.64 -15.76 -3.53
C ALA A 264 9.33 -15.43 -2.78
N THR A 265 8.30 -15.00 -3.51
CA THR A 265 7.03 -14.55 -2.93
C THR A 265 6.01 -15.68 -2.73
N MET A 266 6.23 -16.82 -3.38
CA MET A 266 5.30 -17.93 -3.43
C MET A 266 5.85 -19.15 -2.67
N LEU A 267 5.03 -19.69 -1.78
CA LEU A 267 5.29 -20.97 -1.12
C LEU A 267 4.69 -22.11 -1.95
N GLY A 268 5.46 -23.17 -2.13
CA GLY A 268 5.03 -24.42 -2.75
C GLY A 268 4.28 -25.34 -1.77
N PRO A 269 3.94 -26.55 -2.22
CA PRO A 269 3.29 -27.56 -1.38
C PRO A 269 4.09 -27.80 -0.08
N LYS A 270 3.37 -27.94 1.04
CA LYS A 270 3.95 -28.06 2.40
C LYS A 270 4.60 -26.78 2.96
N GLY A 271 4.36 -25.63 2.33
CA GLY A 271 4.86 -24.33 2.82
C GLY A 271 6.35 -24.10 2.53
N LEU A 272 6.95 -24.89 1.64
CA LEU A 272 8.37 -24.75 1.28
C LEU A 272 8.52 -23.80 0.10
N LEU A 273 9.57 -22.97 0.12
CA LEU A 273 9.90 -22.10 -1.00
C LEU A 273 10.13 -22.92 -2.28
N GLY A 274 9.46 -22.54 -3.38
CA GLY A 274 9.72 -23.11 -4.70
C GLY A 274 11.14 -22.80 -5.21
N LYS A 275 11.57 -23.48 -6.28
CA LYS A 275 12.90 -23.27 -6.90
C LYS A 275 13.11 -21.79 -7.26
N LEU A 276 14.27 -21.24 -6.91
CA LEU A 276 14.67 -19.88 -7.30
C LEU A 276 15.54 -19.89 -8.56
N GLU A 277 15.24 -19.02 -9.50
CA GLU A 277 16.14 -18.72 -10.62
C GLU A 277 17.30 -17.89 -10.12
N GLN A 278 18.55 -18.32 -10.32
CA GLN A 278 19.75 -17.63 -9.83
C GLN A 278 19.64 -17.16 -8.37
N PRO A 279 19.62 -18.09 -7.39
CA PRO A 279 19.33 -17.76 -5.98
C PRO A 279 20.22 -16.65 -5.38
N LYS A 280 21.46 -16.50 -5.87
CA LYS A 280 22.39 -15.44 -5.42
C LYS A 280 21.92 -14.01 -5.74
N ARG A 281 20.99 -13.85 -6.71
CA ARG A 281 20.46 -12.55 -7.17
C ARG A 281 19.09 -12.21 -6.60
N VAL A 282 18.46 -13.09 -5.82
CA VAL A 282 17.10 -12.87 -5.30
C VAL A 282 17.00 -11.55 -4.52
N GLU A 283 18.02 -11.23 -3.73
CA GLU A 283 18.02 -10.03 -2.90
C GLU A 283 18.19 -8.74 -3.71
N GLU A 284 18.97 -8.81 -4.79
CA GLU A 284 19.13 -7.72 -5.76
C GLU A 284 17.79 -7.43 -6.42
N ARG A 285 17.16 -8.45 -7.02
CA ARG A 285 15.86 -8.33 -7.69
C ARG A 285 14.77 -7.79 -6.76
N ARG A 286 14.69 -8.30 -5.52
CA ARG A 286 13.69 -7.81 -4.55
C ARG A 286 13.85 -6.32 -4.27
N ARG A 287 15.09 -5.83 -4.11
CA ARG A 287 15.35 -4.39 -3.94
C ARG A 287 14.97 -3.57 -5.17
N GLU A 288 15.19 -4.08 -6.39
CA GLU A 288 14.84 -3.38 -7.63
C GLU A 288 13.34 -3.10 -7.76
N ILE A 289 12.48 -3.93 -7.16
CA ILE A 289 11.03 -3.72 -7.17
C ILE A 289 10.50 -3.17 -5.83
N GLY A 290 11.38 -2.77 -4.93
CA GLY A 290 11.03 -2.17 -3.65
C GLY A 290 10.58 -3.15 -2.57
N MET A 291 10.78 -4.47 -2.73
CA MET A 291 10.53 -5.46 -1.68
C MET A 291 11.66 -5.49 -0.63
N PRO A 292 11.38 -5.92 0.62
CA PRO A 292 12.46 -6.21 1.57
C PRO A 292 13.29 -7.39 1.04
N THR A 293 14.54 -7.51 1.44
CA THR A 293 15.31 -8.75 1.22
C THR A 293 14.62 -9.97 1.87
N VAL A 294 14.82 -11.17 1.33
CA VAL A 294 14.39 -12.43 1.94
C VAL A 294 14.94 -12.53 3.35
N ARG A 295 16.21 -12.14 3.55
CA ARG A 295 16.81 -12.09 4.89
C ARG A 295 16.04 -11.16 5.83
N GLN A 296 15.72 -9.94 5.41
CA GLN A 296 14.94 -9.00 6.24
C GLN A 296 13.55 -9.54 6.56
N GLU A 297 12.88 -10.18 5.61
CA GLU A 297 11.57 -10.79 5.81
C GLU A 297 11.63 -11.93 6.85
N ILE A 298 12.62 -12.84 6.75
CA ILE A 298 12.85 -13.90 7.74
C ILE A 298 13.18 -13.32 9.12
N SER A 299 14.04 -12.28 9.18
CA SER A 299 14.39 -11.60 10.43
C SER A 299 13.17 -10.97 11.08
N ARG A 300 12.35 -10.28 10.26
CA ARG A 300 11.09 -9.68 10.71
C ARG A 300 10.15 -10.72 11.26
N ASP A 301 9.88 -11.81 10.53
CA ASP A 301 8.96 -12.85 10.97
C ASP A 301 9.41 -13.51 12.28
N SER A 302 10.73 -13.73 12.42
CA SER A 302 11.31 -14.22 13.67
C SER A 302 11.11 -13.21 14.82
N ALA A 303 11.37 -11.92 14.59
CA ALA A 303 11.22 -10.88 15.59
C ALA A 303 9.75 -10.68 16.01
N VAL A 304 8.81 -10.71 15.04
CA VAL A 304 7.37 -10.65 15.29
C VAL A 304 6.92 -11.81 16.18
N ASN A 305 7.35 -13.04 15.88
CA ASN A 305 6.99 -14.21 16.68
C ASN A 305 7.49 -14.08 18.13
N VAL A 306 8.74 -13.65 18.32
CA VAL A 306 9.28 -13.40 19.66
C VAL A 306 8.50 -12.29 20.37
N TYR A 307 8.20 -11.18 19.68
CA TYR A 307 7.44 -10.07 20.23
C TYR A 307 6.06 -10.50 20.72
N LEU A 308 5.32 -11.27 19.92
CA LEU A 308 3.98 -11.77 20.26
C LEU A 308 3.98 -12.75 21.44
N MET A 309 5.07 -13.49 21.67
CA MET A 309 5.21 -14.37 22.84
C MET A 309 5.46 -13.62 24.15
N MET A 310 5.81 -12.33 24.10
CA MET A 310 6.18 -11.52 25.26
C MET A 310 5.07 -10.57 25.74
N GLN A 311 3.94 -10.49 25.02
CA GLN A 311 2.75 -9.69 25.36
C GLN A 311 1.75 -10.54 26.16
#